data_AF-X1CBF8-F1
#
_entry.id   AF-X1CBF8-F1
#
_cell.length_a   1.000
_cell.length_b   1.000
_cell.length_c   1.000
_cell.angle_alpha   90.00
_cell.angle_beta   90.00
_cell.angle_gamma   90.00
#
_symmetry.space_group_name_H-M   'P 1'
#
loop_
_entity.id
_entity.type
_entity.pdbx_description
1 polymer ?
#
loop_
_entity_poly.entity_id
_entity_poly.type
_entity_poly.pdbx_seq_one_letter_code
_entity_poly.pdbx_strand_id
1 'polypeptide(L)'
;MVRELYGRKMATNTNYLELNASDARGIDVIRTYIKDFAKARPPIDVPFKILILDEADNMTAPAQQALRRTMEKYTKNCRMILICNYSNKIIPPIQSRCVVFRFSYLNNDDIKERIKYIVKLESLSLVPNG
;
A
#
# COMPACT_ATOMS: atom_id res chain seq x y z
N MET A 1 10.59 -3.22 0.57
CA MET A 1 10.21 -2.31 1.68
C MET A 1 9.76 -3.00 2.97
N VAL A 2 8.60 -3.68 3.03
CA VAL A 2 8.09 -4.25 4.31
C VAL A 2 8.93 -5.46 4.79
N ARG A 3 9.35 -6.35 3.88
CA ARG A 3 10.33 -7.41 4.16
C ARG A 3 11.71 -6.88 4.57
N GLU A 4 12.11 -5.70 4.10
CA GLU A 4 13.39 -5.07 4.46
C GLU A 4 13.33 -4.40 5.83
N LEU A 5 12.19 -3.79 6.18
CA LEU A 5 11.97 -3.13 7.48
C LEU A 5 11.87 -4.12 8.65
N TYR A 6 11.29 -5.31 8.42
CA TYR A 6 11.02 -6.25 9.51
C TYR A 6 11.71 -7.61 9.36
N GLY A 7 12.38 -7.89 8.24
CA GLY A 7 13.18 -9.10 8.04
C GLY A 7 12.44 -10.40 8.40
N ARG A 8 13.08 -11.26 9.20
CA ARG A 8 12.50 -12.52 9.71
C ARG A 8 11.40 -12.34 10.77
N LYS A 9 11.17 -11.12 11.28
CA LYS A 9 10.08 -10.81 12.24
C LYS A 9 8.75 -10.49 11.54
N MET A 10 8.63 -10.76 10.23
CA MET A 10 7.41 -10.59 9.47
C MET A 10 6.35 -11.65 9.85
N ALA A 11 5.41 -11.26 10.71
CA ALA A 11 4.17 -12.00 10.92
C ALA A 11 3.02 -11.23 10.25
N THR A 12 2.45 -11.82 9.19
CA THR A 12 1.25 -11.34 8.51
C THR A 12 0.11 -11.23 9.53
N ASN A 13 -0.69 -10.17 9.45
CA ASN A 13 -1.77 -9.81 10.39
C ASN A 13 -1.34 -9.37 11.79
N THR A 14 -0.05 -9.45 12.13
CA THR A 14 0.49 -8.94 13.40
C THR A 14 1.25 -7.64 13.19
N ASN A 15 2.15 -7.60 12.21
CA ASN A 15 3.06 -6.46 11.95
C ASN A 15 2.69 -5.67 10.70
N TYR A 16 2.07 -6.33 9.73
CA TYR A 16 1.54 -5.68 8.54
C TYR A 16 0.23 -6.33 8.09
N LEU A 17 -0.59 -5.54 7.41
CA LEU A 17 -1.86 -5.95 6.82
C LEU A 17 -1.94 -5.31 5.43
N GLU A 18 -2.32 -6.11 4.44
CA GLU A 18 -2.57 -5.66 3.07
C GLU A 18 -4.02 -5.99 2.72
N LEU A 19 -4.72 -5.01 2.16
CA LEU A 19 -6.10 -5.15 1.73
C LEU A 19 -6.27 -4.51 0.36
N ASN A 20 -6.93 -5.20 -0.55
CA ASN A 20 -7.47 -4.57 -1.74
C ASN A 20 -8.77 -3.85 -1.37
N ALA A 21 -8.80 -2.52 -1.55
CA ALA A 21 -9.93 -1.69 -1.20
C ALA A 21 -11.15 -1.92 -2.13
N SER A 22 -10.97 -2.51 -3.30
CA SER A 22 -12.07 -2.88 -4.20
C SER A 22 -12.77 -4.19 -3.83
N ASP A 23 -12.16 -5.03 -3.01
CA ASP A 23 -12.82 -6.17 -2.36
C ASP A 23 -13.42 -5.75 -1.01
N ALA A 24 -12.71 -4.89 -0.27
CA ALA A 24 -13.14 -4.32 1.00
C ALA A 24 -14.09 -3.10 0.85
N ARG A 25 -15.07 -3.17 -0.06
CA ARG A 25 -15.96 -2.03 -0.43
C ARG A 25 -16.87 -1.55 0.70
N GLY A 26 -17.10 -2.41 1.70
CA GLY A 26 -17.95 -2.09 2.82
C GLY A 26 -17.32 -1.03 3.72
N ILE A 27 -18.05 0.05 3.98
CA ILE A 27 -17.73 1.03 5.02
C ILE A 27 -17.43 0.34 6.38
N ASP A 28 -18.05 -0.81 6.62
CA ASP A 28 -17.91 -1.61 7.83
C ASP A 28 -16.52 -2.25 7.97
N VAL A 29 -15.88 -2.64 6.86
CA VAL A 29 -14.50 -3.17 6.90
C VAL A 29 -13.53 -2.08 7.35
N ILE A 30 -13.71 -0.85 6.85
CA ILE A 30 -12.88 0.29 7.26
C ILE A 30 -13.15 0.68 8.73
N ARG A 31 -14.43 0.70 9.13
CA ARG A 31 -14.84 1.14 10.48
C ARG A 31 -14.48 0.15 11.57
N THR A 32 -14.46 -1.13 11.27
CA THR A 32 -14.25 -2.20 12.24
C THR A 32 -12.86 -2.80 12.06
N TYR A 33 -12.63 -3.52 10.98
CA TYR A 33 -11.40 -4.30 10.81
C TYR A 33 -10.13 -3.45 10.75
N ILE A 34 -10.11 -2.43 9.89
CA ILE A 34 -8.96 -1.50 9.79
C ILE A 34 -8.75 -0.74 11.10
N LYS A 35 -9.84 -0.31 11.73
CA LYS A 35 -9.77 0.42 13.00
C LYS A 35 -9.21 -0.44 14.11
N ASP A 36 -9.64 -1.69 14.22
CA ASP A 36 -9.17 -2.62 15.25
C ASP A 36 -7.70 -2.99 15.03
N PHE A 37 -7.31 -3.23 13.77
CA PHE A 37 -5.91 -3.39 13.41
C PHE A 37 -5.09 -2.15 13.79
N ALA A 38 -5.50 -0.95 13.40
CA ALA A 38 -4.75 0.28 13.72
C ALA A 38 -4.72 0.57 15.24
N LYS A 39 -5.79 0.22 15.97
CA LYS A 39 -5.90 0.40 17.42
C LYS A 39 -4.98 -0.51 18.20
N ALA A 40 -4.86 -1.78 17.81
CA ALA A 40 -4.04 -2.74 18.53
C ALA A 40 -2.58 -2.26 18.60
N ARG A 41 -1.94 -2.44 19.77
CA ARG A 41 -0.54 -2.04 19.95
C ARG A 41 0.36 -2.84 19.00
N PRO A 42 1.43 -2.24 18.46
CA PRO A 42 2.45 -3.01 17.77
C PRO A 42 3.13 -3.98 18.77
N PRO A 43 3.70 -5.10 18.30
CA PRO A 43 4.48 -6.00 19.16
C PRO A 43 5.69 -5.33 19.81
N ILE A 44 6.22 -5.96 20.86
CA ILE A 44 7.23 -5.41 21.80
C ILE A 44 8.53 -4.94 21.11
N ASP A 45 8.82 -5.38 19.88
CA ASP A 45 10.02 -5.00 19.11
C ASP A 45 9.70 -4.25 17.79
N VAL A 46 8.48 -3.76 17.63
CA VAL A 46 8.02 -3.14 16.38
C VAL A 46 7.56 -1.71 16.70
N PRO A 47 8.15 -0.66 16.09
CA PRO A 47 7.81 0.72 16.44
C PRO A 47 6.39 1.10 16.01
N PHE A 48 5.90 0.52 14.92
CA PHE A 48 4.56 0.71 14.37
C PHE A 48 4.22 -0.44 13.42
N LYS A 49 2.94 -0.68 13.19
CA LYS A 49 2.44 -1.60 12.16
C LYS A 49 2.27 -0.91 10.82
N ILE A 50 2.23 -1.67 9.73
CA ILE A 50 1.98 -1.15 8.39
C ILE A 50 0.63 -1.65 7.88
N LEU A 51 -0.22 -0.73 7.43
CA LEU A 51 -1.43 -1.06 6.70
C LEU A 51 -1.26 -0.62 5.24
N ILE A 52 -1.42 -1.53 4.29
CA ILE A 52 -1.40 -1.27 2.87
C ILE A 52 -2.82 -1.39 2.35
N LEU A 53 -3.27 -0.35 1.66
CA LEU A 53 -4.56 -0.30 1.00
C LEU A 53 -4.31 -0.11 -0.49
N ASP A 54 -4.50 -1.18 -1.25
CA ASP A 54 -4.44 -1.14 -2.70
C ASP A 54 -5.76 -0.69 -3.29
N GLU A 55 -5.71 -0.07 -4.48
CA GLU A 55 -6.88 0.50 -5.17
C GLU A 55 -7.70 1.47 -4.29
N ALA A 56 -7.03 2.29 -3.48
CA ALA A 56 -7.69 3.20 -2.53
C ALA A 56 -8.61 4.22 -3.20
N ASP A 57 -8.43 4.48 -4.50
CA ASP A 57 -9.30 5.30 -5.34
C ASP A 57 -10.66 4.66 -5.65
N ASN A 58 -10.83 3.37 -5.37
CA ASN A 58 -12.12 2.67 -5.43
C ASN A 58 -12.93 2.78 -4.11
N MET A 59 -12.37 3.38 -3.06
CA MET A 59 -13.09 3.59 -1.80
C MET A 59 -14.17 4.68 -1.91
N THR A 60 -15.34 4.41 -1.33
CA THR A 60 -16.40 5.42 -1.19
C THR A 60 -15.96 6.59 -0.31
N ALA A 61 -16.49 7.80 -0.57
CA ALA A 61 -16.15 8.98 0.24
C ALA A 61 -16.41 8.78 1.75
N PRO A 62 -17.51 8.15 2.21
CA PRO A 62 -17.71 7.85 3.63
C PRO A 62 -16.65 6.91 4.22
N ALA A 63 -16.20 5.92 3.45
CA ALA A 63 -15.12 5.01 3.83
C ALA A 63 -13.80 5.78 3.98
N GLN A 64 -13.46 6.65 3.03
CA GLN A 64 -12.28 7.52 3.12
C GLN A 64 -12.35 8.46 4.33
N GLN A 65 -13.52 9.03 4.64
CA GLN A 65 -13.70 9.86 5.85
C GLN A 65 -13.50 9.06 7.14
N ALA A 66 -13.94 7.79 7.18
CA ALA A 66 -13.67 6.91 8.31
C ALA A 66 -12.17 6.58 8.43
N LEU A 67 -11.51 6.29 7.31
CA LEU A 67 -10.08 6.01 7.25
C LEU A 67 -9.25 7.19 7.75
N ARG A 68 -9.57 8.43 7.31
CA ARG A 68 -8.91 9.65 7.77
C ARG A 68 -8.91 9.77 9.29
N ARG A 69 -10.04 9.50 9.96
CA ARG A 69 -10.11 9.52 11.43
C ARG A 69 -9.21 8.46 12.07
N THR A 70 -9.13 7.28 11.46
CA THR A 70 -8.24 6.20 11.92
C THR A 70 -6.77 6.60 11.74
N MET A 71 -6.38 7.22 10.61
CA MET A 71 -5.03 7.73 10.36
C MET A 71 -4.60 8.72 11.45
N GLU A 72 -5.45 9.71 11.77
CA GLU A 72 -5.17 10.72 12.79
C GLU A 72 -5.05 10.10 14.19
N LYS A 73 -5.97 9.22 14.55
CA LYS A 73 -6.06 8.66 15.90
C LYS A 73 -4.94 7.67 16.22
N TYR A 74 -4.49 6.91 15.23
CA TYR A 74 -3.59 5.77 15.46
C TYR A 74 -2.23 5.91 14.76
N THR A 75 -1.82 7.13 14.37
CA THR A 75 -0.54 7.39 13.69
C THR A 75 0.69 6.87 14.44
N LYS A 76 0.64 6.76 15.78
CA LYS A 76 1.74 6.22 16.59
C LYS A 76 1.82 4.69 16.52
N ASN A 77 0.69 4.02 16.31
CA ASN A 77 0.59 2.57 16.34
C ASN A 77 0.70 1.96 14.94
N CYS A 78 0.21 2.67 13.92
CA CYS A 78 0.09 2.17 12.56
C CYS A 78 0.36 3.28 11.54
N ARG A 79 1.22 2.98 10.56
CA ARG A 79 1.43 3.80 9.36
C ARG A 79 0.67 3.18 8.20
N MET A 80 0.10 4.03 7.35
CA MET A 80 -0.73 3.59 6.23
C MET A 80 -0.08 3.94 4.91
N ILE A 81 -0.14 3.00 3.95
CA ILE A 81 0.31 3.15 2.57
C ILE A 81 -0.94 2.99 1.70
N LEU A 82 -1.21 4.01 0.89
CA LEU A 82 -2.35 4.04 -0.02
C LEU A 82 -1.82 3.96 -1.44
N ILE A 83 -2.23 2.95 -2.17
CA ILE A 83 -1.91 2.77 -3.58
C ILE A 83 -3.17 3.10 -4.37
N CYS A 84 -3.04 3.94 -5.39
CA CYS A 84 -4.16 4.36 -6.23
C CYS A 84 -3.65 4.77 -7.60
N ASN A 85 -4.52 4.64 -8.62
CA ASN A 85 -4.21 5.11 -9.97
C ASN A 85 -4.57 6.60 -10.12
N TYR A 86 -5.64 7.03 -9.47
CA TYR A 86 -6.19 8.37 -9.61
C TYR A 86 -6.19 9.13 -8.28
N SER A 87 -5.11 9.88 -8.02
CA SER A 87 -4.97 10.66 -6.77
C SER A 87 -6.10 11.68 -6.53
N ASN A 88 -6.76 12.17 -7.59
CA ASN A 88 -7.92 13.07 -7.48
C ASN A 88 -9.19 12.39 -6.94
N LYS A 89 -9.27 11.05 -6.96
CA LYS A 89 -10.35 10.29 -6.31
C LYS A 89 -10.13 10.09 -4.81
N ILE A 90 -8.95 10.44 -4.30
CA ILE A 90 -8.65 10.45 -2.86
C ILE A 90 -9.04 11.80 -2.28
N ILE A 91 -9.80 11.81 -1.18
CA ILE A 91 -10.26 13.07 -0.57
C ILE A 91 -9.07 13.93 -0.09
N PRO A 92 -9.12 15.26 -0.23
CA PRO A 92 -8.02 16.14 0.19
C PRO A 92 -7.54 15.95 1.64
N PRO A 93 -8.41 15.65 2.64
CA PRO A 93 -7.97 15.37 4.00
C PRO A 93 -7.01 14.17 4.13
N ILE A 94 -7.14 13.14 3.29
CA ILE A 94 -6.18 12.03 3.30
C ILE A 94 -4.87 12.48 2.67
N GLN A 95 -4.93 13.14 1.50
CA GLN A 95 -3.73 13.60 0.79
C GLN A 95 -2.86 14.52 1.66
N SER A 96 -3.46 15.42 2.44
CA SER A 96 -2.72 16.33 3.32
C SER A 96 -1.99 15.64 4.49
N ARG A 97 -2.22 14.34 4.71
CA ARG A 97 -1.61 13.53 5.79
C ARG A 97 -0.63 12.50 5.23
N CYS A 98 -0.46 12.46 3.92
CA CYS A 98 0.42 11.53 3.22
C CYS A 98 1.56 12.28 2.54
N VAL A 99 2.73 11.66 2.53
CA VAL A 99 3.75 11.99 1.53
C VAL A 99 3.30 11.37 0.22
N VAL A 100 3.14 12.19 -0.82
CA VAL A 100 2.64 11.74 -2.13
C VAL A 100 3.81 11.34 -3.00
N PHE A 101 3.87 10.06 -3.36
CA PHE A 101 4.78 9.53 -4.37
C PHE A 101 4.03 9.35 -5.68
N ARG A 102 4.43 10.09 -6.72
CA ARG A 102 3.88 9.94 -8.07
C ARG A 102 4.81 9.07 -8.89
N PHE A 103 4.30 7.95 -9.37
CA PHE A 103 5.01 7.07 -10.29
C PHE A 103 4.71 7.52 -11.71
N SER A 104 5.74 7.91 -12.45
CA SER A 104 5.66 8.20 -13.88
C SER A 104 5.82 6.91 -14.68
N TYR A 105 5.43 6.96 -15.96
CA TYR A 105 5.73 5.87 -16.89
C TYR A 105 7.24 5.60 -16.94
N LEU A 106 7.58 4.31 -17.04
CA LEU A 106 8.96 3.91 -17.31
C LEU A 106 9.35 4.36 -18.71
N ASN A 107 10.58 4.86 -18.88
CA ASN A 107 11.08 5.17 -20.21
C ASN A 107 11.41 3.87 -20.96
N ASN A 108 11.49 3.95 -22.29
CA ASN A 108 11.72 2.78 -23.13
C ASN A 108 13.06 2.07 -22.83
N ASP A 109 14.07 2.80 -22.36
CA ASP A 109 15.38 2.23 -22.08
C ASP A 109 15.36 1.42 -20.78
N ASP A 110 14.69 1.91 -19.73
CA ASP A 110 14.44 1.18 -18.48
C ASP A 110 13.63 -0.11 -18.75
N ILE A 111 12.63 -0.02 -19.63
CA ILE A 111 11.83 -1.18 -20.05
C ILE A 111 12.71 -2.19 -20.77
N LYS A 112 13.51 -1.76 -21.75
CA LYS A 112 14.42 -2.64 -22.50
C LYS A 112 15.43 -3.31 -21.57
N GLU A 113 16.05 -2.57 -20.67
CA GLU A 113 17.01 -3.11 -19.70
C GLU A 113 16.33 -4.15 -18.79
N ARG A 114 15.10 -3.87 -18.33
CA ARG A 114 14.34 -4.83 -17.53
C ARG A 114 14.00 -6.10 -18.31
N ILE A 115 13.63 -5.99 -19.59
CA ILE A 115 13.36 -7.14 -20.46
C ILE A 115 14.63 -7.96 -20.67
N LYS A 116 15.76 -7.34 -21.04
CA LYS A 116 17.05 -8.03 -21.21
C LYS A 116 17.46 -8.78 -19.94
N TYR A 117 17.25 -8.16 -18.78
CA TYR A 117 17.51 -8.80 -17.49
C TYR A 117 16.68 -10.09 -17.31
N ILE A 118 15.38 -10.05 -17.60
CA ILE A 118 14.50 -11.22 -17.49
C ILE A 118 14.91 -12.30 -18.49
N VAL A 119 15.16 -11.95 -19.76
CA VAL A 119 15.60 -12.87 -20.81
C VAL A 119 16.86 -13.62 -20.41
N LYS A 120 17.84 -12.92 -19.82
CA LYS A 120 19.07 -13.54 -19.34
C LYS A 120 18.82 -14.54 -18.20
N LEU A 121 17.92 -14.24 -17.28
CA LEU A 121 17.58 -15.14 -16.18
C LEU A 121 16.84 -16.39 -16.66
N GLU A 122 15.90 -16.20 -17.60
CA GLU A 122 15.08 -17.28 -18.15
C GLU A 122 15.79 -18.06 -19.27
N SER A 123 17.05 -17.72 -19.59
CA SER A 123 17.83 -18.31 -20.69
C SER A 123 17.12 -18.28 -22.05
N LEU A 124 16.41 -17.19 -22.32
CA LEU A 124 15.68 -16.97 -23.56
C LEU A 124 16.56 -16.25 -24.59
N SER A 125 16.20 -16.38 -25.87
CA SER A 125 16.81 -15.61 -26.96
C SER A 125 15.80 -14.58 -27.48
N LEU A 126 16.21 -13.31 -27.54
CA LEU A 126 15.40 -12.25 -28.14
C LEU A 126 15.50 -12.32 -29.66
N VAL A 127 14.36 -12.36 -30.34
CA VAL A 127 14.30 -12.18 -31.78
C VAL A 127 14.43 -10.69 -32.15
N PRO A 128 15.10 -10.32 -33.25
CA PRO A 128 15.35 -8.91 -33.62
C PRO A 128 14.07 -8.09 -33.87
N ASN A 129 12.95 -8.76 -34.14
CA ASN A 129 11.64 -8.16 -34.42
C ASN A 129 10.67 -8.48 -33.27
N GLY A 130 11.06 -8.17 -32.04
CA GLY A 130 10.18 -8.29 -30.87
C GLY A 130 8.80 -7.69 -31.10
#